data_AF-G1X8I3-F1
#
_entry.id   AF-G1X8I3-F1
#
_cell.length_a   1.000
_cell.length_b   1.000
_cell.length_c   1.000
_cell.angle_alpha   90.00
_cell.angle_beta   90.00
_cell.angle_gamma   90.00
#
_symmetry.space_group_name_H-M   'P 1'
#
loop_
_entity.id
_entity.type
_entity.pdbx_description
1 polymer ?
#
loop_
_entity_poly.entity_id
_entity_poly.type
_entity_poly.pdbx_seq_one_letter_code
_entity_poly.pdbx_strand_id
1 'polypeptide(L)'
;MVHADATHFGANVSKQDAYEQVIEQLQSLMDGQKNWICNLANAASLLWHGLKALPEPSNRVNWAGFYVRDGPDNLILGPFQGRVSRC
;
A
#
# COMPACT_ATOMS: atom_id res chain seq x y z
N MET A 1 10.78 7.94 -13.33
CA MET A 1 10.52 8.09 -11.89
C MET A 1 11.39 7.08 -11.17
N VAL A 2 12.17 7.47 -10.16
CA VAL A 2 12.88 6.48 -9.34
C VAL A 2 11.83 5.84 -8.43
N HIS A 3 11.76 4.50 -8.37
CA HIS A 3 10.67 3.80 -7.68
C HIS A 3 10.46 4.20 -6.21
N ALA A 4 11.49 4.74 -5.55
CA ALA A 4 11.40 5.25 -4.17
C ALA A 4 10.56 6.54 -4.06
N ASP A 5 10.59 7.41 -5.07
CA ASP A 5 9.90 8.70 -5.07
C ASP A 5 8.37 8.54 -5.11
N ALA A 6 7.88 7.38 -5.54
CA ALA A 6 6.46 7.05 -5.59
C ALA A 6 5.79 7.08 -4.20
N THR A 7 6.57 6.94 -3.13
CA THR A 7 6.08 7.00 -1.73
C THR A 7 6.21 8.38 -1.09
N HIS A 8 6.61 9.41 -1.86
CA HIS A 8 6.67 10.78 -1.37
C HIS A 8 5.31 11.47 -1.49
N PHE A 9 4.66 11.68 -0.35
CA PHE A 9 3.39 12.41 -0.25
C PHE A 9 3.67 13.83 0.26
N GLY A 10 3.01 14.83 -0.33
CA GLY A 10 3.15 16.22 0.10
C GLY A 10 2.63 16.44 1.53
N ALA A 11 3.24 17.38 2.25
CA ALA A 11 2.74 17.78 3.57
C ALA A 11 1.35 18.42 3.44
N ASN A 12 0.41 18.03 4.32
CA ASN A 12 -1.00 18.50 4.34
C ASN A 12 -1.84 18.15 3.10
N VAL A 13 -1.51 17.08 2.40
CA VAL A 13 -2.36 16.53 1.32
C VAL A 13 -3.73 16.10 1.88
N SER A 14 -4.81 16.34 1.11
CA SER A 14 -6.12 15.85 1.51
C SER A 14 -6.17 14.32 1.41
N LYS A 15 -7.09 13.68 2.14
CA LYS A 15 -7.26 12.22 2.08
C LYS A 15 -7.62 11.75 0.67
N GLN A 16 -8.38 12.55 -0.07
CA GLN A 16 -8.76 12.24 -1.45
C GLN A 16 -7.53 12.28 -2.35
N ASP A 17 -6.79 13.39 -2.35
CA ASP A 17 -5.59 13.56 -3.19
C ASP A 17 -4.53 12.48 -2.89
N ALA A 18 -4.38 12.08 -1.61
CA ALA A 18 -3.47 11.01 -1.24
C ALA A 18 -3.86 9.67 -1.86
N TYR A 19 -5.17 9.34 -1.92
CA TYR A 19 -5.62 8.11 -2.57
C TYR A 19 -5.53 8.19 -4.09
N GLU A 20 -5.81 9.34 -4.69
CA GLU A 20 -5.61 9.57 -6.11
C GLU A 20 -4.14 9.35 -6.49
N GLN A 21 -3.20 9.93 -5.73
CA GLN A 21 -1.77 9.68 -5.90
C GLN A 21 -1.42 8.20 -5.73
N VAL A 22 -1.94 7.50 -4.71
CA VAL A 22 -1.71 6.05 -4.54
C VAL A 22 -2.15 5.27 -5.78
N ILE A 23 -3.32 5.58 -6.34
CA ILE A 23 -3.85 4.88 -7.51
C ILE A 23 -2.98 5.13 -8.74
N GLU A 24 -2.61 6.38 -9.01
CA GLU A 24 -1.77 6.75 -10.16
C GLU A 24 -0.39 6.07 -10.08
N GLN A 25 0.26 6.13 -8.91
CA GLN A 25 1.55 5.50 -8.69
C GLN A 25 1.47 3.99 -8.85
N LEU A 26 0.42 3.37 -8.30
CA LEU A 26 0.24 1.93 -8.39
C LEU A 26 -0.01 1.47 -9.83
N GLN A 27 -0.83 2.21 -10.60
CA GLN A 27 -1.05 1.94 -12.02
C GLN A 27 0.27 1.96 -12.81
N SER A 28 1.11 2.97 -12.57
CA SER A 28 2.42 3.06 -13.22
C SER A 28 3.36 1.91 -12.83
N LEU A 29 3.36 1.49 -11.55
CA LEU A 29 4.19 0.38 -11.07
C LEU A 29 3.70 -0.99 -11.55
N MET A 30 2.39 -1.12 -11.79
CA MET A 30 1.77 -2.35 -12.31
C MET A 30 1.88 -2.48 -13.83
N ASP A 31 2.20 -1.40 -14.55
CA ASP A 31 2.32 -1.45 -16.00
C ASP A 31 3.40 -2.45 -16.44
N GLY A 32 3.02 -3.39 -17.31
CA GLY A 32 3.87 -4.51 -17.71
C GLY A 32 4.17 -5.57 -16.63
N GLN A 33 3.80 -5.36 -15.37
CA GLN A 33 4.06 -6.30 -14.27
C GLN A 33 2.81 -7.14 -13.92
N LYS A 34 2.89 -8.46 -14.17
CA LYS A 34 1.79 -9.40 -13.91
C LYS A 34 1.95 -10.22 -12.61
N ASN A 35 3.12 -10.15 -11.97
CA ASN A 35 3.37 -10.85 -10.73
C ASN A 35 2.58 -10.19 -9.58
N TRP A 36 1.56 -10.89 -9.08
CA TRP A 36 0.68 -10.37 -8.05
C TRP A 36 1.40 -10.09 -6.73
N ILE A 37 2.44 -10.86 -6.36
CA ILE A 37 3.21 -10.63 -5.13
C ILE A 37 3.91 -9.27 -5.20
N CYS A 38 4.58 -9.00 -6.33
CA CYS A 38 5.23 -7.71 -6.59
C CYS A 38 4.23 -6.55 -6.52
N ASN A 39 3.09 -6.71 -7.19
CA ASN A 39 2.04 -5.69 -7.25
C ASN A 39 1.41 -5.42 -5.87
N LEU A 40 1.13 -6.46 -5.08
CA LEU A 40 0.60 -6.31 -3.72
C LEU A 40 1.65 -5.73 -2.76
N ALA A 41 2.93 -6.07 -2.92
CA ALA A 41 4.01 -5.49 -2.12
C ALA A 41 4.14 -3.97 -2.36
N ASN A 42 4.08 -3.54 -3.62
CA ASN A 42 4.09 -2.12 -3.98
C ASN A 42 2.83 -1.41 -3.47
N ALA A 43 1.65 -2.02 -3.61
CA ALA A 43 0.41 -1.47 -3.09
C ALA A 43 0.45 -1.30 -1.56
N ALA A 44 0.95 -2.30 -0.83
CA ALA A 44 1.09 -2.23 0.63
C ALA A 44 2.03 -1.08 1.06
N SER A 45 3.12 -0.87 0.32
CA SER A 45 4.04 0.25 0.52
C SER A 45 3.36 1.60 0.31
N LEU A 46 2.69 1.80 -0.83
CA LEU A 46 2.01 3.06 -1.14
C LEU A 46 0.90 3.38 -0.14
N LEU A 47 0.09 2.38 0.24
CA LEU A 47 -0.96 2.54 1.25
C LEU A 47 -0.37 2.92 2.62
N TRP A 48 0.69 2.24 3.05
CA TRP A 48 1.33 2.52 4.32
C TRP A 48 1.86 3.96 4.39
N HIS A 49 2.65 4.37 3.40
CA HIS A 49 3.24 5.70 3.35
C HIS A 49 2.17 6.80 3.16
N GLY A 50 1.15 6.56 2.32
CA GLY A 50 0.04 7.50 2.12
C GLY A 50 -0.76 7.72 3.40
N LEU A 51 -1.10 6.64 4.12
CA LEU A 51 -1.81 6.74 5.41
C LEU A 51 -0.96 7.45 6.47
N LYS A 52 0.37 7.24 6.47
CA LYS A 52 1.30 7.91 7.38
C LYS A 52 1.44 9.41 7.13
N ALA A 53 1.30 9.86 5.89
CA ALA A 53 1.39 11.26 5.52
C ALA A 53 0.13 12.07 5.88
N LEU A 54 -1.01 11.40 6.07
CA LEU A 54 -2.27 12.04 6.43
C LEU A 54 -2.32 12.45 7.91
N PRO A 55 -3.17 13.42 8.28
CA PRO A 55 -3.40 13.76 9.69
C PRO A 55 -3.98 12.59 10.52
N GLU A 56 -3.94 12.76 11.84
CA GLU A 56 -4.68 11.92 12.79
C GLU A 56 -6.16 11.79 12.38
N PRO A 57 -6.76 10.58 12.48
CA PRO A 57 -6.18 9.35 13.04
C PRO A 57 -5.45 8.47 12.02
N SER A 58 -5.37 8.86 10.75
CA SER A 58 -4.89 7.99 9.67
C SER A 58 -3.39 7.66 9.81
N ASN A 59 -2.58 8.61 10.26
CA ASN A 59 -1.16 8.38 10.57
C ASN A 59 -0.91 7.33 11.67
N ARG A 60 -1.93 6.97 12.47
CA ARG A 60 -1.80 5.95 13.52
C ARG A 60 -1.92 4.53 13.02
N VAL A 61 -2.25 4.32 11.74
CA VAL A 61 -2.27 2.99 11.12
C VAL A 61 -0.93 2.31 11.36
N ASN A 62 -0.98 1.10 11.92
CA ASN A 62 0.19 0.33 12.35
C ASN A 62 0.44 -0.90 11.46
N TRP A 63 -0.51 -1.23 10.59
CA TRP A 63 -0.41 -2.25 9.58
C TRP A 63 -1.21 -1.88 8.32
N ALA A 64 -0.65 -2.11 7.12
CA ALA A 64 -1.36 -2.02 5.84
C ALA A 64 -0.87 -3.14 4.91
N GLY A 65 -1.79 -3.93 4.38
CA GLY A 65 -1.45 -5.06 3.54
C GLY A 65 -2.66 -5.91 3.17
N PHE A 66 -2.38 -7.13 2.74
CA PHE A 66 -3.39 -8.01 2.17
C PHE A 66 -3.39 -9.38 2.84
N TYR A 67 -4.56 -9.99 2.87
CA TYR A 67 -4.69 -11.44 3.01
C TYR A 67 -5.05 -12.02 1.66
N VAL A 68 -4.47 -13.17 1.32
CA VAL A 68 -4.72 -13.88 0.07
C VAL A 68 -5.46 -15.15 0.40
N ARG A 69 -6.46 -15.49 -0.42
CA ARG A 69 -7.23 -16.72 -0.25
C ARG A 69 -6.37 -17.93 -0.57
N ASP A 70 -6.36 -18.90 0.33
CA ASP A 70 -5.71 -20.20 0.18
C ASP A 70 -6.75 -21.32 0.39
N GLY A 71 -7.40 -21.72 -0.71
CA GLY A 71 -8.54 -22.65 -0.66
C GLY A 71 -9.88 -21.97 -0.32
N PRO A 72 -10.93 -22.76 -0.02
CA PRO A 72 -12.29 -22.23 0.11
C PRO A 72 -12.47 -21.30 1.31
N ASP A 73 -11.89 -21.68 2.46
CA ASP A 73 -12.21 -21.09 3.77
C ASP A 73 -10.98 -20.50 4.49
N ASN A 74 -9.78 -20.56 3.89
CA ASN A 74 -8.57 -20.02 4.51
C ASN A 74 -8.08 -18.74 3.82
N LEU A 75 -7.57 -17.84 4.65
CA LEU A 75 -6.86 -16.64 4.26
C LEU A 75 -5.47 -16.72 4.86
N ILE A 76 -4.44 -16.52 4.05
CA ILE A 76 -3.05 -16.46 4.49
C ILE A 76 -2.53 -15.03 4.37
N LEU A 77 -1.57 -14.69 5.21
CA LEU A 77 -0.94 -13.37 5.20
C LEU A 77 -0.20 -13.15 3.87
N GLY A 78 -0.62 -12.12 3.13
CA GLY A 78 0.05 -11.65 1.92
C GLY A 78 1.03 -10.52 2.21
N PRO A 79 1.56 -9.86 1.17
CA PRO A 79 2.44 -8.70 1.33
C PRO A 79 1.81 -7.59 2.17
N PHE A 80 2.60 -7.02 3.08
CA PHE A 80 2.18 -5.97 3.98
C PHE A 80 3.34 -5.05 4.35
N GLN A 81 3.01 -3.92 4.97
CA GLN A 81 3.94 -3.01 5.62
C GLN A 81 3.44 -2.62 7.01
N GLY A 82 4.38 -2.38 7.93
CA GLY A 82 4.10 -2.02 9.31
C GLY A 82 4.56 -3.09 10.30
N ARG A 83 3.83 -3.21 11.42
CA ARG A 83 4.16 -4.14 12.50
C ARG A 83 3.93 -5.60 12.08
N VAL A 84 4.57 -6.53 12.78
CA VAL A 84 4.41 -7.97 12.52
C VAL A 84 2.94 -8.39 12.66
N SER A 85 2.45 -9.14 11.68
CA SER A 85 1.12 -9.78 11.70
C SER A 85 1.26 -11.29 11.74
N ARG A 86 0.24 -11.97 12.27
CA ARG A 86 0.20 -13.43 12.35
C ARG A 86 -0.33 -14.00 11.04
N CYS A 87 0.32 -15.06 10.56
CA CYS A 87 -0.15 -15.89 9.45
C CYS A 87 -1.40 -16.68 9.85
#